data_AF-A0A5C8FYE0-F1
#
_entry.id   AF-A0A5C8FYE0-F1
#
_cell.length_a   1.000
_cell.length_b   1.000
_cell.length_c   1.000
_cell.angle_alpha   90.00
_cell.angle_beta   90.00
_cell.angle_gamma   90.00
#
_symmetry.space_group_name_H-M   'P 1'
#
loop_
_entity.id
_entity.type
_entity.pdbx_description
1 polymer ?
#
loop_
_entity_poly.entity_id
_entity_poly.type
_entity_poly.pdbx_seq_one_letter_code
_entity_poly.pdbx_strand_id
1 'polypeptide(L)'
;MHFKFKIILLFFLIYFQILYSNDIFLSKRSGEYYDNFGRKLIIDNFGYGIFEEKGIKSESFKIGQHRSVETNYKFTMIFGGRYYANTYLYFTDKNNCILIINGYLKYYFEKN
;
A
#
# COMPACT_ATOMS: atom_id res chain seq x y z
N MET A 1 -5.56 -13.81 43.50
CA MET A 1 -6.06 -13.92 42.09
C MET A 1 -5.90 -12.64 41.27
N HIS A 2 -6.01 -11.43 41.86
CA HIS A 2 -5.98 -10.17 41.11
C HIS A 2 -4.67 -9.82 40.40
N PHE A 3 -3.50 -10.22 40.94
CA PHE A 3 -2.20 -9.84 40.36
C PHE A 3 -1.92 -10.56 39.02
N LYS A 4 -2.29 -11.85 38.92
CA LYS A 4 -2.15 -12.64 37.69
C LYS A 4 -3.05 -12.11 36.57
N PHE A 5 -4.27 -11.66 36.90
CA PHE A 5 -5.19 -11.06 35.93
C PHE A 5 -4.68 -9.73 35.38
N LYS A 6 -4.08 -8.89 36.23
CA LYS A 6 -3.43 -7.63 35.80
C LYS A 6 -2.28 -7.88 34.81
N ILE A 7 -1.48 -8.92 35.04
CA ILE A 7 -0.38 -9.30 34.15
C ILE A 7 -0.91 -9.77 32.79
N ILE A 8 -1.95 -10.62 32.77
CA ILE A 8 -2.58 -11.07 31.51
C ILE A 8 -3.16 -9.89 30.73
N LEU A 9 -3.85 -8.97 31.40
CA LEU A 9 -4.40 -7.76 30.78
C LEU A 9 -3.29 -6.85 30.21
N LEU A 10 -2.16 -6.72 30.92
CA LEU A 10 -1.01 -5.96 30.45
C LEU A 10 -0.39 -6.57 29.17
N PHE A 11 -0.22 -7.90 29.14
CA PHE A 11 0.27 -8.58 27.93
C PHE A 11 -0.71 -8.45 26.76
N PHE A 12 -2.01 -8.49 27.03
CA PHE A 12 -3.04 -8.25 26.01
C PHE A 12 -2.95 -6.84 25.45
N LEU A 13 -2.79 -5.82 26.30
CA LEU A 13 -2.63 -4.43 25.87
C LEU A 13 -1.35 -4.23 25.05
N ILE A 14 -0.21 -4.80 25.47
CA ILE A 14 1.05 -4.72 24.72
C ILE A 14 0.91 -5.42 23.36
N TYR A 15 0.29 -6.59 23.32
CA TYR A 15 0.04 -7.32 22.07
C TYR A 15 -0.82 -6.49 21.10
N PHE A 16 -1.90 -5.88 21.59
CA PHE A 16 -2.71 -4.95 20.80
C PHE A 16 -1.89 -3.74 20.37
N GLN A 17 -1.09 -3.16 21.27
CA GLN A 17 -0.29 -2.00 20.95
C GLN A 17 0.73 -2.31 19.84
N ILE A 18 1.39 -3.47 19.85
CA ILE A 18 2.30 -3.93 18.77
C ILE A 18 1.55 -4.17 17.46
N LEU A 19 0.34 -4.75 17.54
CA LEU A 19 -0.54 -4.92 16.39
C LEU A 19 -1.00 -3.60 15.78
N TYR A 20 -1.13 -2.52 16.56
CA TYR A 20 -1.58 -1.22 16.07
C TYR A 20 -0.44 -0.21 15.86
N SER A 21 0.75 -0.44 16.45
CA SER A 21 1.92 0.46 16.36
C SER A 21 2.78 0.22 15.12
N ASN A 22 2.55 -0.86 14.37
CA ASN A 22 3.21 -1.01 13.08
C ASN A 22 2.55 -0.09 12.06
N ASP A 23 3.28 0.92 11.60
CA ASP A 23 2.89 1.84 10.52
C ASP A 23 2.92 1.19 9.12
N ILE A 24 2.86 -0.14 9.07
CA ILE A 24 3.22 -0.93 7.89
C ILE A 24 1.97 -1.44 7.16
N PHE A 25 0.78 -1.34 7.76
CA PHE A 25 -0.44 -1.86 7.14
C PHE A 25 -0.78 -1.13 5.84
N LEU A 26 -1.24 -1.89 4.86
CA LEU A 26 -1.72 -1.34 3.59
C LEU A 26 -2.80 -0.27 3.78
N SER A 27 -3.66 -0.42 4.78
CA SER A 27 -4.69 0.56 5.12
C SER A 27 -4.18 1.90 5.65
N LYS A 28 -2.98 1.94 6.24
CA LYS A 28 -2.33 3.20 6.61
C LYS A 28 -1.63 3.86 5.41
N ARG A 29 -1.31 3.04 4.40
CA ARG A 29 -0.74 3.43 3.09
C ARG A 29 -1.81 3.66 2.01
N SER A 30 -3.08 3.70 2.38
CA SER A 30 -4.13 4.14 1.46
C SER A 30 -4.09 5.67 1.33
N GLY A 31 -4.47 6.17 0.16
CA GLY A 31 -4.50 7.59 -0.12
C GLY A 31 -4.15 7.88 -1.57
N GLU A 32 -3.90 9.16 -1.84
CA GLU A 32 -3.47 9.65 -3.13
C GLU A 32 -1.98 9.96 -3.09
N TYR A 33 -1.29 9.45 -4.09
CA TYR A 33 0.13 9.55 -4.29
C TYR A 33 0.40 10.30 -5.59
N TYR A 34 1.35 11.23 -5.56
CA TYR A 34 1.70 12.06 -6.70
C TYR A 34 3.20 12.01 -6.95
N ASP A 35 3.58 12.16 -8.20
CA ASP A 35 4.98 12.35 -8.55
C ASP A 35 5.25 13.73 -9.13
N ASN A 36 6.53 14.01 -9.35
CA ASN A 36 7.00 15.32 -9.83
C ASN A 36 6.54 15.67 -11.25
N PHE A 37 5.90 14.73 -11.97
CA PHE A 37 5.37 14.93 -13.31
C PHE A 37 3.83 15.02 -13.33
N GLY A 38 3.20 15.07 -12.16
CA GLY A 38 1.74 15.14 -12.02
C GLY A 38 1.02 13.83 -12.33
N ARG A 39 1.74 12.69 -12.32
CA ARG A 39 1.11 11.36 -12.39
C ARG A 39 0.57 11.01 -11.02
N LYS A 40 -0.55 10.28 -11.00
CA LYS A 40 -1.31 9.99 -9.78
C LYS A 40 -1.44 8.49 -9.57
N LEU A 41 -1.29 8.04 -8.34
CA LEU A 41 -1.58 6.68 -7.90
C LEU A 41 -2.54 6.77 -6.72
N ILE A 42 -3.68 6.11 -6.83
CA ILE A 42 -4.71 6.05 -5.77
C ILE A 42 -4.69 4.66 -5.21
N ILE A 43 -4.70 4.53 -3.88
CA ILE A 43 -4.81 3.25 -3.18
C ILE A 43 -5.92 3.37 -2.15
N ASP A 44 -6.92 2.50 -2.23
CA ASP A 44 -8.02 2.49 -1.27
C ASP A 44 -7.68 1.67 0.00
N ASN A 45 -8.54 1.80 1.01
CA ASN A 45 -8.38 1.09 2.28
C ASN A 45 -8.49 -0.43 2.16
N PHE A 46 -9.00 -0.94 1.04
CA PHE A 46 -9.16 -2.37 0.80
C PHE A 46 -7.96 -2.95 0.05
N GLY A 47 -7.07 -2.13 -0.50
CA GLY A 47 -5.91 -2.52 -1.29
C GLY A 47 -6.18 -2.64 -2.78
N TYR A 48 -7.21 -1.95 -3.29
CA TYR A 48 -7.34 -1.67 -4.72
C TYR A 48 -6.58 -0.39 -5.06
N GLY A 49 -6.07 -0.31 -6.29
CA GLY A 49 -5.39 0.88 -6.78
C GLY A 49 -5.74 1.25 -8.21
N ILE A 50 -5.53 2.53 -8.53
CA ILE A 50 -5.70 3.11 -9.85
C ILE A 50 -4.46 3.98 -10.13
N PHE A 51 -3.83 3.77 -11.28
CA PHE A 51 -2.73 4.60 -11.77
C PHE A 51 -3.27 5.53 -12.87
N GLU A 52 -2.84 6.80 -12.86
CA GLU A 52 -3.23 7.81 -13.83
C GLU A 52 -2.00 8.57 -14.34
N GLU A 53 -1.88 8.65 -15.67
CA GLU A 53 -0.84 9.42 -16.35
C GLU A 53 -1.48 10.18 -17.52
N LYS A 54 -1.32 11.50 -17.54
CA LYS A 54 -1.83 12.40 -18.60
C LYS A 54 -3.34 12.24 -18.85
N GLY A 55 -4.14 12.04 -17.80
CA GLY A 55 -5.59 11.87 -17.86
C GLY A 55 -6.06 10.47 -18.31
N ILE A 56 -5.14 9.57 -18.66
CA ILE A 56 -5.45 8.16 -18.91
C ILE A 56 -5.37 7.43 -17.58
N LYS A 57 -6.40 6.64 -17.26
CA LYS A 57 -6.47 5.82 -16.04
C LYS A 57 -6.24 4.35 -16.37
N SER A 58 -5.61 3.64 -15.44
CA SER A 58 -5.61 2.18 -15.44
C SER A 58 -6.99 1.66 -15.04
N GLU A 59 -7.27 0.41 -15.38
CA GLU A 59 -8.29 -0.35 -14.64
C GLU A 59 -7.87 -0.50 -13.17
N SER A 60 -8.86 -0.76 -12.32
CA SER A 60 -8.61 -1.04 -10.91
C SER A 60 -7.80 -2.33 -10.76
N PHE A 61 -6.68 -2.27 -10.04
CA PHE A 61 -5.84 -3.43 -9.77
C PHE A 61 -5.78 -3.72 -8.27
N LYS A 62 -5.52 -4.98 -7.92
CA LYS A 62 -5.44 -5.43 -6.52
C LYS A 62 -4.00 -5.61 -6.11
N ILE A 63 -3.55 -4.88 -5.09
CA ILE A 63 -2.20 -5.03 -4.53
C ILE A 63 -2.19 -5.83 -3.22
N GLY A 64 -3.29 -5.92 -2.49
CA GLY A 64 -3.34 -6.74 -1.28
C GLY A 64 -4.63 -6.55 -0.50
N GLN A 65 -4.68 -7.09 0.72
CA GLN A 65 -5.78 -6.88 1.65
C GLN A 65 -5.45 -5.75 2.64
N HIS A 66 -6.48 -5.12 3.22
CA HIS A 66 -6.37 -4.04 4.20
C HIS A 66 -5.28 -4.25 5.29
N ARG A 67 -5.15 -5.49 5.79
CA ARG A 67 -4.22 -5.85 6.88
C ARG A 67 -2.87 -6.38 6.39
N SER A 68 -2.59 -6.37 5.09
CA SER A 68 -1.29 -6.82 4.62
C SER A 68 -0.18 -5.91 5.15
N VAL A 69 0.91 -6.55 5.58
CA VAL A 69 2.12 -5.92 6.13
C VAL A 69 3.29 -6.00 5.14
N GLU A 70 3.03 -6.49 3.93
CA GLU A 70 4.06 -6.56 2.88
C GLU A 70 4.51 -5.15 2.48
N THR A 71 5.77 -5.03 2.10
CA THR A 71 6.34 -3.80 1.54
C THR A 71 6.35 -3.83 0.02
N ASN A 72 6.32 -5.01 -0.60
CA ASN A 72 6.33 -5.20 -2.04
C ASN A 72 5.13 -6.04 -2.45
N TYR A 73 4.32 -5.51 -3.37
CA TYR A 73 3.13 -6.16 -3.87
C TYR A 73 3.22 -6.37 -5.38
N LYS A 74 3.07 -7.62 -5.82
CA LYS A 74 3.03 -7.96 -7.25
C LYS A 74 1.58 -8.04 -7.73
N PHE A 75 1.30 -7.45 -8.89
CA PHE A 75 -0.05 -7.44 -9.46
C PHE A 75 -0.02 -7.30 -10.98
N THR A 76 -1.19 -7.51 -11.58
CA THR A 76 -1.47 -7.27 -13.00
C THR A 76 -2.21 -5.95 -13.14
N MET A 77 -1.84 -5.14 -14.12
CA MET A 77 -2.48 -3.85 -14.40
C MET A 77 -2.85 -3.74 -15.87
N ILE A 78 -4.01 -3.15 -16.17
CA ILE A 78 -4.40 -2.76 -17.53
C ILE A 78 -4.34 -1.23 -17.61
N PHE A 79 -3.53 -0.70 -18.52
CA PHE A 79 -3.33 0.74 -18.66
C PHE A 79 -3.18 1.13 -20.14
N GLY A 80 -3.96 2.12 -20.60
CA GLY A 80 -3.99 2.53 -22.00
C GLY A 80 -4.36 1.38 -22.96
N GLY A 81 -5.24 0.47 -22.53
CA GLY A 81 -5.64 -0.72 -23.29
C GLY A 81 -4.58 -1.83 -23.38
N ARG A 82 -3.46 -1.71 -22.66
CA ARG A 82 -2.39 -2.72 -22.63
C ARG A 82 -2.35 -3.44 -21.29
N TYR A 83 -2.06 -4.73 -21.34
CA TYR A 83 -1.94 -5.61 -20.18
C TYR A 83 -0.48 -5.69 -19.70
N TYR A 84 -0.27 -5.49 -18.40
CA TYR A 84 1.05 -5.49 -17.75
C TYR A 84 1.07 -6.51 -16.60
N ALA A 85 1.63 -7.69 -16.85
CA ALA A 85 1.66 -8.80 -15.89
C ALA A 85 2.80 -8.74 -14.87
N ASN A 86 3.86 -8.00 -15.17
CA ASN A 86 5.06 -7.93 -14.34
C ASN A 86 5.16 -6.57 -13.65
N THR A 87 4.11 -6.23 -12.89
CA THR A 87 3.98 -4.94 -12.20
C THR A 87 4.12 -5.11 -10.70
N TYR A 88 4.81 -4.18 -10.06
CA TYR A 88 5.10 -4.20 -8.62
C TYR A 88 4.84 -2.82 -8.02
N LEU A 89 4.34 -2.80 -6.78
CA LEU A 89 4.29 -1.60 -5.96
C LEU A 89 5.11 -1.85 -4.70
N TYR A 90 6.17 -1.07 -4.56
CA TYR A 90 7.07 -1.13 -3.42
C TYR A 90 6.92 0.11 -2.55
N PHE A 91 6.50 -0.06 -1.30
CA PHE A 91 6.43 1.00 -0.31
C PHE A 91 7.77 1.13 0.41
N THR A 92 8.42 2.29 0.25
CA THR A 92 9.66 2.62 0.97
C THR A 92 9.36 3.04 2.40
N ASP A 93 8.21 3.70 2.63
CA ASP A 93 7.69 4.04 3.95
C ASP A 93 6.15 4.17 3.91
N LYS A 94 5.55 4.94 4.83
CA LYS A 94 4.09 5.16 4.90
C LYS A 94 3.55 6.14 3.86
N ASN A 95 4.39 7.05 3.40
CA ASN A 95 4.06 8.15 2.50
C ASN A 95 4.71 8.00 1.13
N ASN A 96 5.71 7.14 0.97
CA ASN A 96 6.46 7.00 -0.27
C ASN A 96 6.32 5.60 -0.86
N CYS A 97 6.15 5.53 -2.19
CA CYS A 97 6.12 4.27 -2.92
C CYS A 97 6.70 4.37 -4.32
N ILE A 98 7.05 3.21 -4.87
CA ILE A 98 7.62 3.04 -6.20
C ILE A 98 6.74 2.06 -6.98
N LEU A 99 6.15 2.52 -8.07
CA LEU A 99 5.47 1.67 -9.04
C LEU A 99 6.47 1.24 -10.10
N ILE A 100 6.59 -0.08 -10.31
CA ILE A 100 7.47 -0.67 -11.30
C ILE A 100 6.62 -1.41 -12.33
N ILE A 101 6.63 -0.97 -13.59
CA ILE A 101 5.86 -1.59 -14.69
C ILE A 101 6.79 -2.40 -15.60
N ASN A 102 6.42 -3.66 -15.86
CA ASN A 102 7.18 -4.64 -16.63
C ASN A 102 8.62 -4.88 -16.14
N GLY A 103 8.96 -4.48 -14.91
CA GLY A 103 10.31 -4.58 -14.35
C GLY A 103 11.29 -3.50 -14.80
N TYR A 104 10.88 -2.56 -15.68
CA TYR A 104 11.78 -1.55 -16.26
C TYR A 104 11.37 -0.12 -15.96
N LEU A 105 10.09 0.23 -16.13
CA LEU A 105 9.61 1.58 -15.87
C LEU A 105 9.43 1.78 -14.38
N LYS A 106 10.02 2.82 -13.80
CA LYS A 106 9.94 3.12 -12.37
C LYS A 106 9.38 4.53 -12.16
N TYR A 107 8.32 4.60 -11.37
CA TYR A 107 7.64 5.83 -11.00
C TYR A 107 7.73 5.97 -9.48
N TYR A 108 8.14 7.14 -9.01
CA TYR A 108 8.32 7.42 -7.58
C TYR A 108 7.21 8.36 -7.16
N PHE A 109 6.42 7.96 -6.18
CA PHE A 109 5.33 8.78 -5.68
C PHE A 109 5.44 9.07 -4.19
N GLU A 110 5.00 10.26 -3.83
CA GLU A 110 4.84 10.75 -2.47
C GLU A 110 3.36 11.00 -2.19
N LYS A 111 2.92 10.68 -0.98
CA LYS A 111 1.54 10.83 -0.52
C LYS A 111 1.28 12.29 -0.18
N ASN A 112 0.18 12.84 -0.70
CA ASN A 112 -0.33 14.16 -0.29
C ASN A 112 -0.98 14.12 1.10
#